data_AF-A0A0M2HEK0-F1
#
_entry.id   AF-A0A0M2HEK0-F1
#
_cell.length_a   1.000
_cell.length_b   1.000
_cell.length_c   1.000
_cell.angle_alpha   90.00
_cell.angle_beta   90.00
_cell.angle_gamma   90.00
#
_symmetry.space_group_name_H-M   'P 1'
#
loop_
_entity.id
_entity.type
_entity.pdbx_description
1 polymer ?
#
loop_
_entity_poly.entity_id
_entity_poly.type
_entity_poly.pdbx_seq_one_letter_code
_entity_poly.pdbx_strand_id
1 'polypeptide(L)'
;MLFVALPLELLAGRPDADNVAASLAWLERNAALASVTAGLQLSGGALLIVAVTGFALVLRRQVGPALGSATVFGVFAGALFAAVGAIRGNTGAIQYIGSFEQDWAESAYLATHLIGVQSLLPLAEIAASGWLIIISIAAARRGLPGLLAVGVLPAVGVLAALLAKFAPVLTAGDQIGLGWFLHIGNILVGVPLGIVAVGIALLVPDAAARFATGLRSHQEPK
;
A
#
# COMPACT_ATOMS: atom_id res chain seq x y z
N MET A 1 -4.07 4.11 8.99
CA MET A 1 -4.36 2.76 9.52
C MET A 1 -3.76 1.64 8.66
N LEU A 2 -3.90 1.67 7.33
CA LEU A 2 -3.34 0.69 6.37
C LEU A 2 -1.82 0.39 6.45
N PHE A 3 -1.02 1.30 7.01
CA PHE A 3 0.45 1.27 6.89
C PHE A 3 1.19 1.28 8.24
N VAL A 4 0.46 1.25 9.35
CA VAL A 4 1.04 1.33 10.72
C VAL A 4 1.25 -0.06 11.34
N ALA A 5 0.71 -1.10 10.70
CA ALA A 5 0.69 -2.46 11.21
C ALA A 5 2.09 -3.11 11.33
N LEU A 6 3.03 -2.78 10.44
CA LEU A 6 4.42 -3.28 10.53
C LEU A 6 5.27 -2.44 11.51
N PRO A 7 5.23 -1.10 11.47
CA PRO A 7 5.95 -0.25 12.42
C PRO A 7 5.62 -0.52 13.89
N LEU A 8 4.35 -0.77 14.22
CA LEU A 8 3.95 -1.03 15.60
C LEU A 8 4.59 -2.31 16.15
N GLU A 9 4.75 -3.34 15.31
CA GLU A 9 5.39 -4.59 15.71
C GLU A 9 6.90 -4.45 15.80
N LEU A 10 7.51 -3.68 14.89
CA LEU A 10 8.93 -3.33 14.97
C LEU A 10 9.25 -2.55 16.25
N LEU A 11 8.41 -1.57 16.61
CA LEU A 11 8.53 -0.83 17.88
C LEU A 11 8.32 -1.73 19.11
N ALA A 12 7.54 -2.80 18.96
CA ALA A 12 7.36 -3.84 19.97
C ALA A 12 8.46 -4.92 19.97
N GLY A 13 9.58 -4.67 19.28
CA GLY A 13 10.75 -5.55 19.30
C GLY A 13 10.54 -6.88 18.57
N ARG A 14 9.75 -6.90 17.49
CA ARG A 14 9.62 -8.08 16.63
C ARG A 14 11.02 -8.55 16.18
N PRO A 15 11.38 -9.83 16.41
CA PRO A 15 12.65 -10.39 15.95
C PRO A 15 12.78 -10.33 14.43
N ASP A 16 14.01 -10.42 13.96
CA ASP A 16 14.29 -10.61 12.54
C ASP A 16 13.57 -11.86 12.01
N ALA A 17 13.01 -11.75 10.81
CA ALA A 17 12.21 -12.81 10.20
C ALA A 17 13.04 -14.07 9.88
N ASP A 18 14.37 -13.93 9.83
CA ASP A 18 15.31 -15.02 9.63
C ASP A 18 15.39 -15.99 10.83
N ASN A 19 14.90 -15.58 12.01
CA ASN A 19 14.76 -16.45 13.18
C ASN A 19 13.28 -16.76 13.46
N VAL A 20 12.82 -17.87 12.88
CA VAL A 20 11.42 -18.32 12.94
C VAL A 20 11.00 -18.66 14.36
N ALA A 21 11.83 -19.40 15.10
CA ALA A 21 11.56 -19.78 16.48
C ALA A 21 11.38 -18.55 17.39
N ALA A 22 12.28 -17.55 17.26
CA ALA A 22 12.16 -16.30 18.01
C ALA A 22 10.90 -15.52 17.61
N SER A 23 10.58 -15.49 16.31
CA SER A 23 9.39 -14.83 15.78
C SER A 23 8.09 -15.45 16.30
N LEU A 24 8.01 -16.78 16.39
CA LEU A 24 6.87 -17.49 16.98
C LEU A 24 6.71 -17.18 18.46
N ALA A 25 7.80 -17.26 19.23
CA ALA A 25 7.78 -16.93 20.66
C ALA A 25 7.40 -15.45 20.90
N TRP A 26 7.75 -14.55 19.99
CA TRP A 26 7.26 -13.17 20.01
C TRP A 26 5.76 -13.08 19.71
N LEU A 27 5.28 -13.82 18.71
CA LEU A 27 3.88 -13.82 18.28
C LEU A 27 2.94 -14.39 19.36
N GLU A 28 3.39 -15.39 20.11
CA GLU A 28 2.68 -15.90 21.30
C GLU A 28 2.55 -14.84 22.40
N ARG A 29 3.66 -14.18 22.73
CA ARG A 29 3.67 -13.11 23.75
C ARG A 29 2.87 -11.88 23.33
N ASN A 30 2.75 -11.63 22.03
CA ASN A 30 2.14 -10.42 21.46
C ASN A 30 0.91 -10.71 20.60
N ALA A 31 0.19 -11.81 20.87
CA ALA A 31 -0.93 -12.27 20.02
C ALA A 31 -2.04 -11.21 19.84
N ALA A 32 -2.34 -10.44 20.89
CA ALA A 32 -3.30 -9.34 20.82
C ALA A 32 -2.83 -8.22 19.88
N LEU A 33 -1.55 -7.82 19.97
CA LEU A 33 -0.97 -6.81 19.09
C LEU A 33 -0.99 -7.29 17.63
N ALA A 34 -0.55 -8.52 17.38
CA ALA A 34 -0.56 -9.13 16.04
C ALA A 34 -1.97 -9.22 15.44
N SER A 35 -2.98 -9.48 16.28
CA SER A 35 -4.39 -9.51 15.85
C SER A 35 -4.91 -8.10 15.51
N VAL A 36 -4.55 -7.09 16.31
CA VAL A 36 -4.93 -5.69 16.05
C VAL A 36 -4.28 -5.19 14.77
N THR A 37 -2.99 -5.44 14.56
CA THR A 37 -2.27 -5.00 13.35
C THR A 37 -2.79 -5.71 12.10
N ALA A 38 -3.12 -7.00 12.18
CA ALA A 38 -3.81 -7.74 11.13
C ALA A 38 -5.20 -7.15 10.81
N GLY A 39 -5.99 -6.86 11.84
CA GLY A 39 -7.31 -6.23 11.70
C GLY A 39 -7.25 -4.83 11.08
N LEU A 40 -6.26 -4.02 11.47
CA LEU A 40 -6.02 -2.69 10.89
C LEU A 40 -5.62 -2.78 9.41
N GLN A 41 -4.82 -3.77 9.04
CA GLN A 41 -4.44 -4.02 7.65
C GLN A 41 -5.67 -4.44 6.83
N LEU A 42 -6.47 -5.37 7.35
CA LEU A 42 -7.68 -5.89 6.72
C LEU A 42 -8.72 -4.78 6.48
N SER A 43 -9.10 -4.09 7.56
CA SER A 43 -10.07 -2.98 7.53
C SER A 43 -9.57 -1.83 6.66
N GLY A 44 -8.29 -1.50 6.75
CA GLY A 44 -7.70 -0.47 5.90
C GLY A 44 -7.79 -0.83 4.41
N GLY A 45 -7.46 -2.06 4.02
CA GLY A 45 -7.63 -2.54 2.64
C GLY A 45 -9.08 -2.42 2.16
N ALA A 46 -10.04 -2.81 2.99
CA ALA A 46 -11.47 -2.66 2.69
C ALA A 46 -11.90 -1.19 2.52
N LEU A 47 -11.44 -0.31 3.41
CA LEU A 47 -11.70 1.13 3.30
C LEU A 47 -11.12 1.73 2.03
N LEU A 48 -9.93 1.28 1.60
CA LEU A 48 -9.35 1.70 0.33
C LEU A 48 -10.21 1.28 -0.85
N ILE A 49 -10.75 0.04 -0.87
CA ILE A 49 -11.68 -0.40 -1.92
C ILE A 49 -12.91 0.51 -1.98
N VAL A 50 -13.51 0.82 -0.82
CA VAL A 50 -14.68 1.70 -0.74
C VAL A 50 -14.35 3.09 -1.27
N ALA A 51 -13.24 3.68 -0.82
CA ALA A 51 -12.81 5.01 -1.23
C ALA A 51 -12.53 5.07 -2.75
N VAL A 52 -11.79 4.10 -3.28
CA VAL A 52 -11.43 4.04 -4.70
C VAL A 52 -12.66 3.78 -5.57
N THR A 53 -13.58 2.92 -5.14
CA THR A 53 -14.84 2.66 -5.87
C THR A 53 -15.72 3.90 -5.90
N GLY A 54 -15.87 4.60 -4.76
CA GLY A 54 -16.59 5.87 -4.71
C GLY A 54 -15.98 6.91 -5.65
N PHE A 55 -14.65 7.01 -5.65
CA PHE A 55 -13.92 7.89 -6.56
C PHE A 55 -14.09 7.52 -8.03
N ALA A 56 -14.06 6.23 -8.37
CA ALA A 56 -14.28 5.73 -9.74
C ALA A 56 -15.65 6.15 -10.28
N LEU A 57 -16.70 6.09 -9.46
CA LEU A 57 -18.05 6.49 -9.84
C LEU A 57 -18.14 7.99 -10.18
N VAL A 58 -17.47 8.84 -9.38
CA VAL A 58 -17.40 10.28 -9.63
C VAL A 58 -16.61 10.56 -10.92
N LEU A 59 -15.45 9.93 -11.07
CA LEU A 59 -14.59 10.07 -12.24
C LEU A 59 -15.27 9.66 -13.55
N ARG A 60 -15.98 8.52 -13.55
CA ARG A 60 -16.71 8.04 -14.72
C ARG A 60 -17.76 9.05 -15.19
N ARG A 61 -18.45 9.70 -14.25
CA ARG A 61 -19.49 10.69 -14.56
C ARG A 61 -18.94 12.02 -15.04
N GLN A 62 -17.81 12.47 -14.46
CA GLN A 62 -17.32 13.84 -14.66
C GLN A 62 -16.19 13.95 -15.69
N VAL A 63 -15.36 12.90 -15.83
CA VAL A 63 -14.10 12.98 -16.59
C VAL A 63 -14.06 11.97 -17.74
N GLY A 64 -14.65 10.78 -17.55
CA GLY A 64 -14.79 9.77 -18.59
C GLY A 64 -14.33 8.37 -18.16
N PRO A 65 -14.60 7.35 -19.00
CA PRO A 65 -14.44 5.95 -18.63
C PRO A 65 -12.98 5.54 -18.41
N ALA A 66 -12.02 6.12 -19.14
CA ALA A 66 -10.61 5.73 -19.02
C ALA A 66 -10.03 6.00 -17.62
N LEU A 67 -10.27 7.19 -17.05
CA LEU A 67 -9.77 7.53 -15.71
C LEU A 67 -10.51 6.76 -14.61
N GLY A 68 -11.82 6.51 -14.80
CA GLY A 68 -12.60 5.64 -13.92
C GLY A 68 -12.28 4.14 -14.05
N SER A 69 -11.63 3.70 -15.12
CA SER A 69 -11.09 2.34 -15.22
C SER A 69 -9.71 2.22 -14.58
N ALA A 70 -8.91 3.31 -14.56
CA ALA A 70 -7.61 3.32 -13.87
C ALA A 70 -7.72 3.09 -12.36
N THR A 71 -8.86 3.40 -11.75
CA THR A 71 -9.17 3.08 -10.35
C THR A 71 -9.24 1.58 -10.05
N VAL A 72 -9.29 0.69 -11.05
CA VAL A 72 -9.17 -0.77 -10.84
C VAL A 72 -7.86 -1.11 -10.13
N PHE A 73 -6.76 -0.40 -10.41
CA PHE A 73 -5.49 -0.59 -9.71
C PHE A 73 -5.57 -0.27 -8.22
N GLY A 74 -6.34 0.75 -7.82
CA GLY A 74 -6.57 1.08 -6.41
C GLY A 74 -7.45 0.03 -5.70
N VAL A 75 -8.46 -0.51 -6.38
CA VAL A 75 -9.28 -1.62 -5.84
C VAL A 75 -8.45 -2.88 -5.68
N PHE A 76 -7.63 -3.21 -6.69
CA PHE A 76 -6.71 -4.34 -6.64
C PHE A 76 -5.71 -4.20 -5.48
N ALA A 77 -5.12 -3.01 -5.29
CA ALA A 77 -4.27 -2.74 -4.14
C ALA A 77 -5.00 -2.94 -2.80
N GLY A 78 -6.21 -2.41 -2.67
CA GLY A 78 -7.04 -2.59 -1.47
C GLY A 78 -7.35 -4.05 -1.17
N ALA A 79 -7.65 -4.85 -2.19
CA ALA A 79 -7.89 -6.28 -2.06
C ALA A 79 -6.63 -7.04 -1.60
N LEU A 80 -5.45 -6.69 -2.14
CA LEU A 80 -4.19 -7.28 -1.71
C LEU A 80 -3.85 -6.92 -0.26
N PHE A 81 -4.02 -5.65 0.14
CA PHE A 81 -3.85 -5.26 1.55
C PHE A 81 -4.82 -6.00 2.47
N ALA A 82 -6.08 -6.15 2.06
CA ALA A 82 -7.06 -6.92 2.81
C ALA A 82 -6.63 -8.40 2.97
N ALA A 83 -6.14 -9.02 1.89
CA ALA A 83 -5.62 -10.38 1.90
C ALA A 83 -4.41 -10.53 2.84
N VAL A 84 -3.47 -9.58 2.82
CA VAL A 84 -2.32 -9.55 3.76
C VAL A 84 -2.82 -9.50 5.21
N GLY A 85 -3.80 -8.66 5.51
CA GLY A 85 -4.41 -8.59 6.84
C GLY A 85 -5.05 -9.90 7.26
N ALA A 86 -5.83 -10.54 6.37
CA ALA A 86 -6.45 -11.84 6.63
C ALA A 86 -5.42 -12.95 6.89
N ILE A 87 -4.36 -13.03 6.08
CA ILE A 87 -3.29 -14.02 6.24
C ILE A 87 -2.57 -13.82 7.57
N ARG A 88 -2.23 -12.57 7.91
CA ARG A 88 -1.59 -12.24 9.20
C ARG A 88 -2.49 -12.49 10.40
N GLY A 89 -3.81 -12.45 10.21
CA GLY A 89 -4.80 -12.75 11.24
C GLY A 89 -4.82 -14.20 11.69
N ASN A 90 -4.18 -15.12 10.95
CA ASN A 90 -4.16 -16.56 11.26
C ASN A 90 -3.24 -16.96 12.43
N THR A 91 -2.88 -16.03 13.31
CA THR A 91 -2.05 -16.28 14.49
C THR A 91 -2.56 -17.42 15.36
N GLY A 92 -3.87 -17.46 15.63
CA GLY A 92 -4.49 -18.54 16.41
C GLY A 92 -4.41 -19.92 15.74
N ALA A 93 -4.47 -19.98 14.41
CA ALA A 93 -4.31 -21.24 13.68
C ALA A 93 -2.86 -21.76 13.75
N ILE A 94 -1.87 -20.86 13.69
CA ILE A 94 -0.45 -21.20 13.84
C ILE A 94 -0.19 -21.74 15.25
N GLN A 95 -0.70 -21.07 16.29
CA GLN A 95 -0.58 -21.53 17.68
C GLN A 95 -1.26 -22.88 17.91
N TYR A 96 -2.43 -23.08 17.31
CA TYR A 96 -3.11 -24.38 17.36
C TYR A 96 -2.27 -25.49 16.73
N ILE A 97 -1.69 -25.27 15.55
CA ILE A 97 -0.77 -26.24 14.92
C ILE A 97 0.44 -26.53 15.83
N GLY A 98 1.02 -25.50 16.44
CA GLY A 98 2.17 -25.62 17.34
C GLY A 98 1.89 -26.42 18.60
N SER A 99 0.62 -26.49 19.03
CA SER A 99 0.24 -27.36 20.16
C SER A 99 0.35 -28.86 19.86
N PHE A 100 0.42 -29.24 18.58
CA PHE A 100 0.64 -30.63 18.15
C PHE A 100 2.11 -30.88 17.82
N GLU A 101 2.70 -30.00 17.00
CA GLU A 101 4.08 -30.13 16.54
C GLU A 101 4.69 -28.75 16.24
N GLN A 102 5.84 -28.46 16.86
CA GLN A 102 6.45 -27.14 16.79
C GLN A 102 6.97 -26.85 15.38
N ASP A 103 7.60 -27.83 14.72
CA ASP A 103 8.15 -27.70 13.37
C ASP A 103 7.07 -27.35 12.33
N TRP A 104 5.83 -27.79 12.55
CA TRP A 104 4.69 -27.47 11.69
C TRP A 104 4.25 -26.01 11.87
N ALA A 105 4.28 -25.49 13.10
CA ALA A 105 4.01 -24.08 13.36
C ALA A 105 5.07 -23.17 12.72
N GLU A 106 6.35 -23.57 12.78
CA GLU A 106 7.44 -22.86 12.10
C GLU A 106 7.22 -22.77 10.59
N SER A 107 6.86 -23.91 9.98
CA SER A 107 6.54 -23.99 8.56
C SER A 107 5.31 -23.13 8.18
N ALA A 108 4.25 -23.17 9.00
CA ALA A 108 3.05 -22.36 8.79
C ALA A 108 3.33 -20.86 8.94
N TYR A 109 4.13 -20.47 9.93
CA TYR A 109 4.56 -19.08 10.09
C TYR A 109 5.38 -18.61 8.90
N LEU A 110 6.37 -19.39 8.44
CA LEU A 110 7.16 -19.07 7.26
C LEU A 110 6.28 -18.88 6.02
N ALA A 111 5.35 -19.80 5.77
CA ALA A 111 4.44 -19.70 4.63
C ALA A 111 3.57 -18.43 4.68
N THR A 112 2.97 -18.14 5.83
CA THR A 112 2.16 -16.93 6.00
C THR A 112 2.98 -15.64 5.87
N HIS A 113 4.23 -15.64 6.36
CA HIS A 113 5.15 -14.52 6.24
C HIS A 113 5.58 -14.29 4.78
N LEU A 114 6.00 -15.35 4.07
CA LEU A 114 6.42 -15.30 2.67
C LEU A 114 5.30 -14.81 1.75
N ILE A 115 4.11 -15.39 1.90
CA ILE A 115 2.95 -15.03 1.07
C ILE A 115 2.49 -13.62 1.42
N GLY A 116 2.28 -13.33 2.71
CA GLY A 116 1.73 -12.05 3.15
C GLY A 116 2.71 -10.89 2.97
N VAL A 117 3.83 -10.94 3.70
CA VAL A 117 4.76 -9.81 3.85
C VAL A 117 5.72 -9.71 2.68
N GLN A 118 6.25 -10.83 2.17
CA GLN A 118 7.27 -10.79 1.12
C GLN A 118 6.70 -10.80 -0.30
N SER A 119 5.45 -11.23 -0.49
CA SER A 119 4.83 -11.33 -1.82
C SER A 119 3.69 -10.34 -2.01
N LEU A 120 2.60 -10.48 -1.25
CA LEU A 120 1.37 -9.72 -1.49
C LEU A 120 1.49 -8.25 -1.09
N LEU A 121 2.17 -7.95 0.02
CA LEU A 121 2.32 -6.58 0.52
C LEU A 121 3.10 -5.68 -0.48
N PRO A 122 4.28 -6.07 -1.01
CA PRO A 122 4.95 -5.30 -2.06
C PRO A 122 4.11 -5.12 -3.32
N LEU A 123 3.34 -6.14 -3.71
CA LEU A 123 2.45 -6.03 -4.87
C LEU A 123 1.31 -5.03 -4.63
N ALA A 124 0.74 -5.02 -3.42
CA ALA A 124 -0.27 -4.05 -3.02
C ALA A 124 0.26 -2.62 -3.09
N GLU A 125 1.49 -2.41 -2.64
CA GLU A 125 2.16 -1.11 -2.65
C GLU A 125 2.47 -0.62 -4.05
N ILE A 126 2.95 -1.50 -4.94
CA ILE A 126 3.18 -1.17 -6.35
C ILE A 126 1.86 -0.78 -7.02
N ALA A 127 0.78 -1.55 -6.78
CA ALA A 127 -0.53 -1.26 -7.34
C ALA A 127 -1.09 0.09 -6.82
N ALA A 128 -0.97 0.36 -5.51
CA ALA A 128 -1.40 1.61 -4.90
C ALA A 128 -0.58 2.80 -5.42
N SER A 129 0.73 2.62 -5.54
CA SER A 129 1.64 3.66 -6.05
C SER A 129 1.35 3.97 -7.51
N GLY A 130 1.17 2.95 -8.36
CA GLY A 130 0.79 3.11 -9.75
C GLY A 130 -0.54 3.86 -9.90
N TRP A 131 -1.53 3.53 -9.08
CA TRP A 131 -2.80 4.25 -9.03
C TRP A 131 -2.63 5.73 -8.65
N LEU A 132 -1.88 6.03 -7.58
CA LEU A 132 -1.61 7.41 -7.15
C LEU A 132 -0.86 8.23 -8.21
N ILE A 133 0.10 7.63 -8.91
CA ILE A 133 0.83 8.29 -10.00
C ILE A 133 -0.13 8.67 -11.13
N ILE A 134 -0.98 7.74 -11.57
CA ILE A 134 -1.97 7.98 -12.63
C ILE A 134 -2.92 9.13 -12.24
N ILE A 135 -3.44 9.11 -11.02
CA ILE A 135 -4.36 10.16 -10.53
C ILE A 135 -3.64 11.50 -10.40
N SER A 136 -2.42 11.52 -9.90
CA SER A 136 -1.61 12.74 -9.74
C SER A 136 -1.34 13.41 -11.09
N ILE A 137 -0.93 12.64 -12.09
CA ILE A 137 -0.71 13.13 -13.47
C ILE A 137 -2.03 13.61 -14.08
N ALA A 138 -3.10 12.83 -13.92
CA ALA A 138 -4.40 13.20 -14.45
C ALA A 138 -4.94 14.51 -13.82
N ALA A 139 -4.62 14.76 -12.56
CA ALA A 139 -5.01 15.96 -11.83
C ALA A 139 -4.19 17.18 -12.23
N ALA A 140 -2.88 17.00 -12.38
CA ALA A 140 -1.99 18.04 -12.87
C ALA A 140 -2.43 18.57 -14.25
N ARG A 141 -2.76 17.64 -15.16
CA ARG A 141 -3.28 17.95 -16.50
C ARG A 141 -4.63 18.67 -16.49
N ARG A 142 -5.29 18.77 -15.35
CA ARG A 142 -6.61 19.39 -15.17
C ARG A 142 -6.58 20.56 -14.19
N GLY A 143 -5.42 21.20 -14.04
CA GLY A 143 -5.29 22.44 -13.27
C GLY A 143 -5.04 22.26 -11.77
N LEU A 144 -4.63 21.06 -11.33
CA LEU A 144 -4.19 20.79 -9.96
C LEU A 144 -2.72 20.33 -9.94
N PRO A 145 -1.76 21.18 -10.34
CA PRO A 145 -0.35 20.80 -10.43
C PRO A 145 0.26 20.43 -9.08
N GLY A 146 -0.27 20.96 -7.97
CA GLY A 146 0.16 20.61 -6.61
C GLY A 146 0.00 19.12 -6.28
N LEU A 147 -0.90 18.41 -6.97
CA LEU A 147 -1.05 16.96 -6.82
C LEU A 147 0.09 16.16 -7.47
N LEU A 148 0.94 16.76 -8.30
CA LEU A 148 2.16 16.06 -8.75
C LEU A 148 3.07 15.71 -7.59
N ALA A 149 3.18 16.58 -6.58
CA ALA A 149 4.02 16.33 -5.40
C ALA A 149 3.60 15.04 -4.67
N VAL A 150 2.30 14.73 -4.68
CA VAL A 150 1.74 13.49 -4.12
C VAL A 150 2.21 12.26 -4.89
N GLY A 151 2.35 12.35 -6.21
CA GLY A 151 2.79 11.26 -7.08
C GLY A 151 4.30 11.04 -7.12
N VAL A 152 5.11 12.01 -6.68
CA VAL A 152 6.59 11.93 -6.75
C VAL A 152 7.13 10.80 -5.89
N LEU A 153 6.76 10.72 -4.62
CA LEU A 153 7.29 9.70 -3.71
C LEU A 153 6.86 8.28 -4.11
N PRO A 154 5.59 8.03 -4.49
CA PRO A 154 5.17 6.78 -5.12
C PRO A 154 5.93 6.44 -6.41
N ALA A 155 6.19 7.42 -7.28
CA ALA A 155 6.95 7.20 -8.51
C ALA A 155 8.40 6.79 -8.24
N VAL A 156 9.06 7.47 -7.30
CA VAL A 156 10.42 7.13 -6.86
C VAL A 156 10.44 5.74 -6.24
N GLY A 157 9.45 5.40 -5.40
CA GLY A 157 9.32 4.07 -4.80
C GLY A 157 9.17 2.95 -5.84
N VAL A 158 8.30 3.13 -6.83
CA VAL A 158 8.13 2.15 -7.94
C VAL A 158 9.40 2.04 -8.78
N LEU A 159 10.04 3.17 -9.11
CA LEU A 159 11.27 3.16 -9.88
C LEU A 159 12.40 2.44 -9.13
N ALA A 160 12.56 2.71 -7.83
CA ALA A 160 13.53 2.03 -6.99
C ALA A 160 13.27 0.52 -6.92
N ALA A 161 12.00 0.11 -6.74
CA ALA A 161 11.61 -1.30 -6.73
C ALA A 161 11.89 -2.01 -8.06
N LEU A 162 11.71 -1.32 -9.19
CA LEU A 162 12.06 -1.84 -10.51
C LEU A 162 13.58 -1.96 -10.68
N LEU A 163 14.33 -0.92 -10.34
CA LEU A 163 15.79 -0.91 -10.45
C LEU A 163 16.45 -1.99 -9.59
N ALA A 164 15.92 -2.26 -8.39
CA ALA A 164 16.39 -3.34 -7.52
C ALA A 164 16.31 -4.73 -8.18
N LYS A 165 15.34 -4.95 -9.10
CA LYS A 165 15.22 -6.22 -9.84
C LYS A 165 16.26 -6.39 -10.94
N PHE A 166 16.74 -5.29 -11.54
CA PHE A 166 17.64 -5.31 -12.69
C PHE A 166 19.10 -5.02 -12.34
N ALA A 167 19.38 -4.48 -11.15
CA ALA A 167 20.73 -4.16 -10.71
C ALA A 167 20.99 -4.58 -9.24
N PRO A 168 20.99 -5.89 -8.94
CA PRO A 168 21.33 -6.39 -7.60
C PRO A 168 22.76 -6.01 -7.15
N VAL A 169 23.64 -5.64 -8.09
CA VAL A 169 25.02 -5.19 -7.82
C VAL A 169 25.08 -3.76 -7.28
N LEU A 170 24.09 -2.90 -7.57
CA LEU A 170 24.00 -1.55 -7.01
C LEU A 170 23.44 -1.53 -5.58
N THR A 171 22.83 -2.64 -5.13
CA THR A 171 22.23 -2.79 -3.80
C THR A 171 23.03 -3.72 -2.87
N ALA A 172 24.05 -4.42 -3.38
CA ALA A 172 24.83 -5.40 -2.62
C ALA A 172 25.66 -4.80 -1.46
N GLY A 173 25.88 -3.49 -1.43
CA GLY A 173 26.59 -2.80 -0.34
C GLY A 173 25.70 -2.13 0.70
N ASP A 174 24.38 -2.08 0.47
CA ASP A 174 23.50 -1.11 1.14
C ASP A 174 22.37 -1.82 1.90
N GLN A 175 22.74 -2.56 2.95
CA GLN A 175 21.78 -3.25 3.83
C GLN A 175 20.82 -2.25 4.52
N ILE A 176 21.17 -0.96 4.59
CA ILE A 176 20.34 0.14 5.09
C ILE A 176 20.56 1.39 4.22
N GLY A 177 20.19 1.26 2.94
CA GLY A 177 20.45 2.26 1.93
C GLY A 177 19.44 3.34 1.70
N LEU A 178 19.80 4.34 0.89
CA LEU A 178 18.85 5.36 0.41
C LEU A 178 17.62 4.71 -0.26
N GLY A 179 17.82 3.61 -1.00
CA GLY A 179 16.73 2.83 -1.58
C GLY A 179 15.79 2.22 -0.53
N TRP A 180 16.34 1.71 0.58
CA TRP A 180 15.56 1.21 1.71
C TRP A 180 14.79 2.34 2.40
N PHE A 181 15.44 3.49 2.65
CA PHE A 181 14.79 4.67 3.24
C PHE A 181 13.66 5.22 2.35
N LEU A 182 13.86 5.26 1.03
CA LEU A 182 12.83 5.67 0.07
C LEU A 182 11.67 4.68 0.03
N HIS A 183 11.96 3.37 0.10
CA HIS A 183 10.94 2.34 0.14
C HIS A 183 10.11 2.43 1.42
N ILE A 184 10.75 2.43 2.60
CA ILE A 184 10.08 2.60 3.89
C ILE A 184 9.34 3.93 3.97
N GLY A 185 9.96 5.03 3.53
CA GLY A 185 9.33 6.34 3.47
C GLY A 185 8.09 6.35 2.57
N ASN A 186 8.12 5.66 1.43
CA ASN A 186 6.95 5.53 0.57
C ASN A 186 5.82 4.72 1.24
N ILE A 187 6.15 3.62 1.93
CA ILE A 187 5.17 2.78 2.63
C ILE A 187 4.53 3.55 3.78
N LEU A 188 5.33 4.16 4.64
CA LEU A 188 4.88 4.77 5.88
C LEU A 188 4.25 6.14 5.68
N VAL A 189 4.70 6.87 4.68
CA VAL A 189 4.37 8.29 4.50
C VAL A 189 3.79 8.53 3.11
N GLY A 190 4.48 8.13 2.04
CA GLY A 190 4.12 8.47 0.66
C GLY A 190 2.73 8.02 0.24
N VAL A 191 2.47 6.70 0.27
CA VAL A 191 1.18 6.12 -0.11
C VAL A 191 0.04 6.58 0.82
N PRO A 192 0.16 6.50 2.16
CA PRO A 192 -0.90 6.99 3.05
C PRO A 192 -1.20 8.49 2.89
N LEU A 193 -0.18 9.35 2.89
CA LEU A 193 -0.40 10.78 2.70
C LEU A 193 -0.95 11.07 1.32
N GLY A 194 -0.54 10.32 0.30
CA GLY A 194 -1.06 10.49 -1.05
C GLY A 194 -2.53 10.17 -1.18
N ILE A 195 -2.99 9.09 -0.54
CA ILE A 195 -4.41 8.74 -0.48
C ILE A 195 -5.20 9.86 0.23
N VAL A 196 -4.69 10.37 1.36
CA VAL A 196 -5.34 11.45 2.12
C VAL A 196 -5.36 12.76 1.33
N ALA A 197 -4.24 13.14 0.72
CA ALA A 197 -4.11 14.38 -0.04
C ALA A 197 -5.02 14.38 -1.27
N VAL A 198 -5.11 13.26 -2.00
CA VAL A 198 -6.07 13.08 -3.09
C VAL A 198 -7.50 13.20 -2.55
N GLY A 199 -7.82 12.54 -1.44
CA GLY A 199 -9.14 12.63 -0.80
C GLY A 199 -9.53 14.07 -0.43
N ILE A 200 -8.66 14.80 0.26
CA ILE A 200 -8.89 16.19 0.66
C ILE A 200 -9.03 17.10 -0.57
N ALA A 201 -8.15 16.97 -1.55
CA ALA A 201 -8.20 17.79 -2.76
C ALA A 201 -9.52 17.63 -3.52
N LEU A 202 -10.15 16.46 -3.43
CA LEU A 202 -11.44 16.18 -4.07
C LEU A 202 -12.66 16.59 -3.23
N LEU A 203 -12.48 16.84 -1.94
CA LEU A 203 -13.53 17.41 -1.08
C LEU A 203 -13.69 18.92 -1.28
N VAL A 204 -12.67 19.60 -1.82
CA VAL A 204 -12.72 21.04 -2.11
C VAL A 204 -13.50 21.27 -3.42
N PRO A 205 -14.65 21.98 -3.41
CA PRO A 205 -15.53 22.12 -4.57
C PRO A 205 -14.82 22.69 -5.81
N ASP A 206 -13.97 23.70 -5.63
CA ASP A 206 -13.23 24.33 -6.73
C ASP A 206 -12.19 23.40 -7.34
N ALA A 207 -11.51 22.62 -6.51
CA ALA A 207 -10.53 21.65 -6.99
C ALA A 207 -11.22 20.47 -7.69
N ALA A 208 -12.33 19.97 -7.14
CA ALA A 208 -13.17 18.99 -7.78
C ALA A 208 -13.70 19.48 -9.14
N ALA A 209 -14.14 20.75 -9.22
CA ALA A 209 -14.61 21.36 -10.46
C ALA A 209 -13.51 21.50 -11.52
N ARG A 210 -12.30 21.95 -11.13
CA ARG A 210 -11.13 22.00 -12.04
C ARG A 210 -10.77 20.61 -12.56
N PHE A 211 -10.74 19.64 -11.65
CA PHE A 211 -10.49 18.24 -11.99
C PHE A 211 -11.58 17.62 -12.88
N ALA A 212 -12.82 18.11 -12.82
CA ALA A 212 -13.88 17.69 -13.74
C ALA A 212 -13.79 18.36 -15.13
N THR A 213 -13.35 19.61 -15.19
CA THR A 213 -13.54 20.48 -16.38
C THR A 213 -12.27 20.77 -17.19
N GLY A 214 -11.08 20.51 -16.63
CA GLY A 214 -9.79 21.07 -17.07
C GLY A 214 -9.27 20.73 -18.48
N LEU A 215 -10.03 20.05 -19.34
CA LEU A 215 -9.67 19.83 -20.75
C LEU A 215 -10.50 20.66 -21.75
N ARG A 216 -11.52 21.42 -21.31
CA ARG A 216 -12.39 22.18 -22.23
C ARG A 216 -11.82 23.51 -22.73
N SER A 217 -10.71 24.01 -22.19
CA SER A 217 -10.21 25.37 -22.48
C SER A 217 -9.38 25.52 -23.77
N HIS A 218 -9.28 24.49 -24.61
CA HIS A 218 -8.52 24.55 -25.88
C HIS A 218 -9.34 24.31 -27.15
N GLN A 219 -10.67 24.33 -27.06
CA GLN A 219 -11.54 24.28 -28.24
C GLN A 219 -12.46 25.50 -28.31
N GLU A 220 -11.87 26.67 -28.57
CA GLU A 220 -12.58 27.72 -29.30
C GLU A 220 -12.01 27.76 -30.72
N PRO A 221 -12.74 27.29 -31.74
CA PRO A 221 -12.38 27.58 -33.12
C PRO A 221 -12.58 29.09 -33.38
N LYS A 222 -11.53 29.76 -33.84
CA LYS A 222 -11.63 31.06 -34.52
C LYS A 222 -12.13 30.85 -35.94
#